data_AF-A0A8T0F0D2-F1
#
_entry.id   AF-A0A8T0F0D2-F1
#
_cell.length_a   1.000
_cell.length_b   1.000
_cell.length_c   1.000
_cell.angle_alpha   90.00
_cell.angle_beta   90.00
_cell.angle_gamma   90.00
#
_symmetry.space_group_name_H-M   'P 1'
#
loop_
_entity.id
_entity.type
_entity.pdbx_description
1 polymer ?
#
loop_
_entity_poly.entity_id
_entity_poly.type
_entity_poly.pdbx_seq_one_letter_code
_entity_poly.pdbx_strand_id
1 'polypeptide(L)'
;MRKTLEANISPKEMEITIMGLKPAMGNGVLVQVETLEMVMKLKEAINSHANLQNVCKVTTPQIRMSQIIIYDVEESEKPREEEELDFFQSNQVKQ
;
A
#
# COMPACT_ATOMS: atom_id res chain seq x y z
N MET A 1 -4.78 6.23 -19.72
CA MET A 1 -4.72 5.14 -18.72
C MET A 1 -6.06 4.86 -18.06
N ARG A 2 -6.75 5.83 -17.43
CA ARG A 2 -8.04 5.58 -16.75
C ARG A 2 -9.10 4.89 -17.64
N LYS A 3 -9.37 5.45 -18.83
CA LYS A 3 -10.30 4.86 -19.81
C LYS A 3 -9.88 3.48 -20.31
N THR A 4 -8.58 3.20 -20.40
CA THR A 4 -8.08 1.90 -20.89
C THR A 4 -8.20 0.81 -19.83
N LEU A 5 -7.91 1.14 -18.57
CA LEU A 5 -8.12 0.22 -17.44
C LEU A 5 -9.61 0.00 -17.20
N GLU A 6 -10.42 1.05 -17.12
CA GLU A 6 -11.87 0.94 -16.92
C GLU A 6 -12.59 0.20 -18.06
N ALA A 7 -12.08 0.28 -19.30
CA ALA A 7 -12.67 -0.42 -20.44
C ALA A 7 -12.25 -1.90 -20.55
N ASN A 8 -11.13 -2.30 -19.96
CA ASN A 8 -10.59 -3.66 -20.08
C ASN A 8 -10.67 -4.45 -18.78
N ILE A 9 -10.86 -3.77 -17.64
CA ILE A 9 -10.87 -4.36 -16.31
C ILE A 9 -12.01 -3.72 -15.53
N SER A 10 -12.99 -4.54 -15.16
CA SER A 10 -14.16 -4.15 -14.37
C SER A 10 -13.95 -4.59 -12.91
N PRO A 11 -13.54 -3.68 -11.99
CA PRO A 11 -13.27 -4.04 -10.58
C PRO A 11 -14.48 -4.69 -9.90
N LYS A 12 -15.70 -4.28 -10.28
CA LYS A 12 -16.95 -4.84 -9.75
C LYS A 12 -17.16 -6.30 -10.14
N GLU A 13 -16.84 -6.66 -11.39
CA GLU A 13 -16.98 -8.04 -11.87
C GLU A 13 -15.94 -8.99 -11.26
N MET A 14 -14.81 -8.46 -10.79
CA MET A 14 -13.77 -9.24 -10.10
C MET A 14 -13.92 -9.24 -8.58
N GLU A 15 -15.03 -8.71 -8.05
CA GLU A 15 -15.29 -8.58 -6.62
C GLU A 15 -14.18 -7.77 -5.88
N ILE A 16 -13.61 -6.77 -6.56
CA ILE A 16 -12.56 -5.90 -6.01
C ILE A 16 -13.17 -4.59 -5.55
N THR A 17 -13.06 -4.33 -4.24
CA THR A 17 -13.41 -3.03 -3.66
C THR A 17 -12.25 -2.04 -3.79
N ILE A 18 -12.44 -1.00 -4.59
CA ILE A 18 -11.49 0.12 -4.67
C ILE A 18 -11.82 1.13 -3.59
N MET A 19 -10.89 1.31 -2.64
CA MET A 19 -10.98 2.30 -1.56
C MET A 19 -10.49 3.69 -2.01
N GLY A 20 -9.59 3.74 -3.01
CA GLY A 20 -9.03 5.00 -3.46
C GLY A 20 -8.19 4.89 -4.72
N LEU A 21 -8.07 6.02 -5.43
CA LEU A 21 -7.24 6.16 -6.63
C LEU A 21 -6.42 7.45 -6.49
N LYS A 22 -5.11 7.37 -6.69
CA LYS A 22 -4.22 8.54 -6.68
C LYS A 22 -3.33 8.53 -7.93
N PRO A 23 -3.10 9.67 -8.61
CA PRO A 23 -2.11 9.72 -9.67
C PRO A 23 -0.72 9.39 -9.13
N ALA A 24 0.07 8.66 -9.90
CA ALA A 24 1.46 8.31 -9.62
C ALA A 24 2.37 8.86 -10.73
N MET A 25 3.68 8.88 -10.46
CA MET A 25 4.68 9.40 -11.39
C MET A 25 4.64 8.65 -12.74
N GLY A 26 4.92 9.34 -13.84
CA GLY A 26 5.01 8.73 -15.18
C GLY A 26 3.67 8.29 -15.78
N ASN A 27 2.60 9.07 -15.59
CA ASN A 27 1.21 8.75 -15.97
C ASN A 27 0.60 7.55 -15.23
N GLY A 28 1.25 7.03 -14.19
CA GLY A 28 0.74 5.91 -13.39
C GLY A 28 -0.47 6.28 -12.52
N VAL A 29 -1.12 5.26 -11.97
CA VAL A 29 -2.19 5.39 -10.98
C VAL A 29 -1.94 4.41 -9.85
N LEU A 30 -1.95 4.89 -8.62
CA LEU A 30 -1.96 4.10 -7.40
C LEU A 30 -3.40 3.74 -7.07
N VAL A 31 -3.69 2.44 -6.99
CA VAL A 31 -5.00 1.91 -6.62
C VAL A 31 -4.92 1.35 -5.21
N GLN A 32 -5.77 1.85 -4.32
CA GLN A 32 -5.94 1.32 -2.98
C GLN A 32 -7.17 0.39 -2.98
N VAL A 33 -6.96 -0.85 -2.53
CA VAL A 33 -8.00 -1.89 -2.41
C VAL A 33 -8.03 -2.41 -0.98
N GLU A 34 -9.13 -3.06 -0.63
CA GLU A 34 -9.44 -3.45 0.75
C GLU A 34 -8.53 -4.57 1.28
N THR A 35 -8.27 -5.60 0.46
CA THR A 35 -7.50 -6.77 0.91
C THR A 35 -6.29 -7.06 0.01
N LEU A 36 -5.31 -7.76 0.58
CA LEU A 36 -4.12 -8.19 -0.15
C LEU A 36 -4.46 -9.23 -1.24
N GLU A 37 -5.51 -10.03 -1.05
CA GLU A 37 -6.02 -10.94 -2.09
C GLU A 37 -6.53 -10.16 -3.31
N MET A 38 -7.26 -9.06 -3.10
CA MET A 38 -7.72 -8.19 -4.18
C MET A 38 -6.55 -7.54 -4.93
N VAL A 39 -5.45 -7.22 -4.24
CA VAL A 39 -4.21 -6.74 -4.88
C VAL A 39 -3.64 -7.81 -5.81
N MET A 40 -3.61 -9.07 -5.37
CA MET A 40 -3.11 -10.18 -6.19
C MET A 40 -4.00 -10.41 -7.41
N LYS A 41 -5.33 -10.48 -7.22
CA LYS A 41 -6.30 -10.63 -8.32
C LYS A 41 -6.17 -9.49 -9.34
N LEU A 42 -6.07 -8.24 -8.88
CA LEU A 42 -5.90 -7.08 -9.78
C LEU A 42 -4.60 -7.15 -10.57
N LYS A 43 -3.50 -7.54 -9.90
CA LYS A 43 -2.19 -7.68 -10.53
C LYS A 43 -2.18 -8.81 -11.57
N GLU A 44 -2.79 -9.95 -11.25
CA GLU A 44 -2.92 -11.07 -12.17
C GLU A 44 -3.80 -10.72 -13.36
N ALA A 45 -4.95 -10.08 -13.14
CA ALA A 45 -5.81 -9.59 -14.21
C ALA A 45 -5.02 -8.67 -15.15
N ILE A 46 -4.40 -7.59 -14.64
CA ILE A 46 -3.68 -6.64 -15.50
C ILE A 46 -2.53 -7.30 -16.27
N ASN A 47 -1.76 -8.18 -15.64
CA ASN A 47 -0.61 -8.83 -16.27
C ASN A 47 -1.00 -9.96 -17.24
N SER A 48 -2.17 -10.58 -17.08
CA SER A 48 -2.67 -11.66 -17.97
C SER A 48 -3.45 -11.13 -19.18
N HIS A 49 -3.92 -9.88 -19.14
CA HIS A 49 -4.67 -9.28 -20.24
C HIS A 49 -3.72 -8.89 -21.38
N ALA A 50 -3.85 -9.54 -22.53
CA ALA A 50 -2.97 -9.35 -23.71
C ALA A 50 -2.82 -7.89 -24.17
N ASN A 51 -3.89 -7.08 -24.04
CA ASN A 51 -3.90 -5.67 -24.40
C ASN A 51 -3.27 -4.75 -23.33
N LEU A 52 -3.21 -5.21 -22.08
CA LEU A 52 -2.73 -4.43 -20.94
C LEU A 52 -1.32 -4.82 -20.53
N GLN A 53 -0.91 -6.07 -20.70
CA GLN A 53 0.41 -6.57 -20.32
C GLN A 53 1.56 -5.79 -20.98
N ASN A 54 1.36 -5.32 -22.23
CA ASN A 54 2.34 -4.55 -22.98
C ASN A 54 2.30 -3.03 -22.74
N VAL A 55 1.24 -2.53 -22.08
CA VAL A 55 0.97 -1.08 -21.94
C VAL A 55 0.95 -0.64 -20.47
N CYS A 56 0.62 -1.55 -19.56
CA CYS A 56 0.48 -1.32 -18.13
C CYS A 56 1.41 -2.26 -17.37
N LYS A 57 2.35 -1.70 -16.62
CA LYS A 57 3.19 -2.46 -15.67
C LYS A 57 2.63 -2.28 -14.27
N VAL A 58 2.12 -3.36 -13.67
CA VAL A 58 1.57 -3.32 -12.31
C VAL A 58 2.58 -3.85 -11.31
N THR A 59 3.01 -2.97 -10.43
CA THR A 59 3.89 -3.30 -9.32
C THR A 59 3.20 -2.98 -8.01
N THR A 60 3.25 -3.94 -7.08
CA THR A 60 2.88 -3.71 -5.69
C THR A 60 3.90 -2.78 -5.05
N PRO A 61 3.49 -1.68 -4.40
CA PRO A 61 4.41 -0.82 -3.66
C PRO A 61 5.17 -1.66 -2.64
N GLN A 62 6.50 -1.59 -2.67
CA GLN A 62 7.35 -2.45 -1.86
C GLN A 62 7.45 -1.98 -0.39
N ILE A 63 6.98 -0.77 -0.07
CA ILE A 63 7.36 -0.08 1.16
C ILE A 63 6.16 0.08 2.10
N ARG A 64 6.13 -0.78 3.13
CA ARG A 64 5.55 -0.50 4.44
C ARG A 64 6.68 -0.10 5.40
N MET A 65 7.27 1.08 5.25
CA MET A 65 8.16 1.62 6.28
C MET A 65 7.64 2.99 6.68
N SER A 66 6.64 2.98 7.55
CA SER A 66 6.21 4.16 8.30
C SER A 66 7.25 4.42 9.38
N GLN A 67 8.38 5.01 9.01
CA GLN A 67 9.39 5.48 9.94
C GLN A 67 9.30 6.99 10.01
N ILE A 68 9.23 7.53 11.23
CA ILE A 68 9.33 8.96 11.50
C ILE A 68 10.48 9.16 12.47
N ILE A 69 11.27 10.21 12.26
CA ILE A 69 12.34 10.62 13.18
C ILE A 69 11.79 11.80 13.97
N ILE A 70 11.82 11.69 15.28
CA ILE A 70 11.39 12.73 16.21
C ILE A 70 12.65 13.35 16.80
N TYR A 71 12.74 14.68 16.71
CA TYR A 71 13.78 15.49 17.36
C TYR A 71 13.18 16.13 18.63
N ASP A 72 14.02 16.63 19.54
CA ASP A 72 13.63 17.18 20.85
C ASP A 72 13.00 16.16 21.83
N VAL A 73 13.52 14.93 21.85
CA VAL A 73 13.23 13.97 22.92
C VAL A 73 14.18 14.27 24.08
N GLU A 74 13.65 14.37 25.30
CA GLU A 74 14.45 14.58 26.51
C GLU A 74 15.48 13.45 26.65
N GLU A 75 16.68 13.79 27.14
CA GLU A 75 17.70 12.77 27.42
C GLU A 75 17.20 11.87 28.55
N SER A 76 17.18 10.57 28.28
CA SER A 76 16.82 9.55 29.25
C SER A 76 18.08 9.01 29.90
N GLU A 77 18.08 8.93 31.23
CA GLU A 77 19.14 8.29 32.00
C GLU A 77 19.07 6.76 31.92
N LYS A 78 18.00 6.19 31.35
CA LYS A 78 17.84 4.76 31.19
C LYS A 78 18.61 4.25 29.97
N PRO A 79 19.04 2.97 30.00
CA PRO A 79 19.47 2.30 28.79
C PRO A 79 18.35 2.34 27.74
N ARG A 80 18.73 2.63 26.49
CA ARG A 80 17.83 2.71 25.34
C ARG A 80 16.85 1.53 25.26
N GLU A 81 17.33 0.32 25.53
CA GLU A 81 16.54 -0.91 25.44
C GLU A 81 15.40 -0.95 26.46
N GLU A 82 15.62 -0.43 27.68
CA GLU A 82 14.59 -0.34 28.72
C GLU A 82 13.55 0.72 28.39
N GLU A 83 13.98 1.86 27.86
CA GLU A 83 13.09 2.94 27.45
C GLU A 83 12.24 2.56 26.24
N GLU A 84 12.82 1.87 25.25
CA GLU A 84 12.07 1.32 24.11
C GLU A 84 11.02 0.31 24.61
N LEU A 85 11.37 -0.58 25.54
CA LEU A 85 10.43 -1.54 26.13
C LEU A 85 9.30 -0.84 26.90
N ASP A 86 9.61 0.15 27.74
CA ASP A 86 8.61 0.94 28.47
C ASP A 86 7.66 1.67 27.51
N PHE A 87 8.22 2.29 26.46
CA PHE A 87 7.43 2.97 25.43
C PHE A 87 6.53 1.99 24.67
N PHE A 88 7.05 0.82 24.29
CA PHE A 88 6.25 -0.20 23.63
C PHE A 88 5.14 -0.72 24.54
N GLN A 89 5.43 -1.04 25.81
CA GLN A 89 4.46 -1.58 26.75
C GLN A 89 3.33 -0.58 27.07
N SER A 90 3.67 0.68 27.29
CA SER A 90 2.70 1.74 27.59
C SER A 90 1.76 2.05 26.42
N ASN A 91 2.21 1.80 25.19
CA ASN A 91 1.45 2.07 23.97
C ASN A 91 0.91 0.83 23.27
N GLN A 92 0.92 -0.36 23.91
CA GLN A 92 0.22 -1.51 23.36
C GLN A 92 -1.30 -1.29 23.48
N VAL A 93 -1.96 -1.05 22.36
CA VAL A 93 -3.42 -1.07 22.27
C VAL A 93 -3.87 -2.51 22.52
N LYS A 94 -4.58 -2.75 23.64
CA LYS A 94 -5.29 -4.02 23.85
C LYS A 94 -6.29 -4.17 22.71
N GLN A 95 -6.15 -5.25 21.93
CA GLN A 95 -7.08 -5.60 20.85
C GLN A 95 -8.50 -5.80 21.36
#